data_AF-A0A3Q3AGJ9-F1
#
_entry.id   AF-A0A3Q3AGJ9-F1
#
_cell.length_a   1.000
_cell.length_b   1.000
_cell.length_c   1.000
_cell.angle_alpha   90.00
_cell.angle_beta   90.00
_cell.angle_gamma   90.00
#
_symmetry.space_group_name_H-M   'P 1'
#
loop_
_entity.id
_entity.type
_entity.pdbx_description
1 polymer ?
#
loop_
_entity_poly.entity_id
_entity_poly.type
_entity_poly.pdbx_seq_one_letter_code
_entity_poly.pdbx_strand_id
1 'polypeptide(L)'
;TEKRMRKQLLSLMIHLLFLGSILCFPKSNLCVQPPTVQLLTTKSLWFSSSQLSSKCNGSEAAIITQKNTPLGSKIVFDGERWRTHQVDQGMFNNFAKENPFPKKKWHTCAVVGNSGILGNSNCGKMIDSAQFVIRCNLPPLTDEYKKDVGIKTNLVTANPTIFLRKYGGLNGRRLPLMEKLRIYGNSLLLLPPFSFAMNTAVSLRVLYTIEDFGGPVQPVFINPDYLYNVSLFWRSQGLKAVRPSTGIIMASLALELCENVDLYGFWPFAVHPYNFHELSNHYYDDQKVTSFHAMPVEFKLLLQLHSQGVLRMNLGDCEPDDY
;
A
#
# COMPACT_ATOMS: atom_id res chain seq x y z
N THR A 1 35.70 9.19 9.63
CA THR A 1 35.38 8.21 8.57
C THR A 1 34.56 8.89 7.49
N GLU A 2 34.83 8.56 6.23
CA GLU A 2 34.16 9.10 5.04
C GLU A 2 32.61 9.05 5.14
N LYS A 3 32.07 8.04 5.83
CA LYS A 3 30.64 7.91 6.19
C LYS A 3 30.09 9.09 7.01
N ARG A 4 30.87 9.66 7.93
CA ARG A 4 30.47 10.80 8.78
C ARG A 4 30.47 12.11 7.99
N MET A 5 31.42 12.29 7.08
CA MET A 5 31.44 13.41 6.13
C MET A 5 30.27 13.33 5.15
N ARG A 6 29.93 12.15 4.61
CA ARG A 6 28.78 11.97 3.71
C ARG A 6 27.43 12.25 4.40
N LYS A 7 27.25 11.85 5.66
CA LYS A 7 26.05 12.22 6.46
C LYS A 7 25.96 13.73 6.71
N GLN A 8 27.09 14.39 6.98
CA GLN A 8 27.12 15.85 7.16
C GLN A 8 26.86 16.58 5.85
N LEU A 9 27.40 16.12 4.72
CA LEU A 9 27.15 16.67 3.39
C LEU A 9 25.69 16.51 2.95
N LEU A 10 25.05 15.38 3.24
CA LEU A 10 23.62 15.17 2.95
C LEU A 10 22.74 16.08 3.82
N SER A 11 23.06 16.22 5.12
CA SER A 11 22.37 17.17 6.01
C SER A 11 22.55 18.61 5.54
N LEU A 12 23.74 18.97 5.06
CA LEU A 12 24.04 20.29 4.51
C LEU A 12 23.31 20.54 3.18
N MET A 13 23.24 19.55 2.28
CA MET A 13 22.50 19.67 1.01
C MET A 13 21.00 19.76 1.24
N ILE A 14 20.46 19.03 2.22
CA ILE A 14 19.06 19.16 2.64
C ILE A 14 18.82 20.56 3.21
N HIS A 15 19.70 21.09 4.06
CA HIS A 15 19.57 22.48 4.57
C HIS A 15 19.75 23.55 3.48
N LEU A 16 20.66 23.36 2.53
CA LEU A 16 20.92 24.30 1.43
C LEU A 16 19.77 24.36 0.42
N LEU A 17 19.04 23.25 0.22
CA LEU A 17 17.80 23.24 -0.56
C LEU A 17 16.68 24.08 0.08
N PHE A 18 16.76 24.38 1.38
CA PHE A 18 15.76 25.16 2.11
C PHE A 18 16.14 26.62 2.39
N LEU A 19 17.42 27.01 2.32
CA LEU A 19 17.89 28.32 2.80
C LEU A 19 18.33 29.32 1.71
N GLY A 20 18.27 28.98 0.42
CA GLY A 20 18.42 29.96 -0.67
C GLY A 20 19.66 30.86 -0.60
N SER A 21 20.79 30.35 -0.12
CA SER A 21 22.00 31.16 0.12
C SER A 21 22.91 31.21 -1.12
N ILE A 22 23.41 32.40 -1.47
CA ILE A 22 24.32 32.65 -2.59
C ILE A 22 25.72 32.07 -2.28
N LEU A 23 26.28 31.28 -3.20
CA LEU A 23 27.67 30.82 -3.15
C LEU A 23 28.56 31.83 -3.90
N CYS A 24 29.46 32.50 -3.19
CA CYS A 24 30.52 33.33 -3.80
C CYS A 24 31.88 32.67 -3.58
N PHE A 25 32.64 32.50 -4.68
CA PHE A 25 34.00 31.97 -4.63
C PHE A 25 35.02 33.13 -4.55
N PRO A 26 35.85 33.20 -3.49
CA PRO A 26 36.68 34.38 -3.20
C PRO A 26 37.87 34.61 -4.16
N LYS A 27 38.09 33.75 -5.16
CA LYS A 27 39.21 33.89 -6.11
C LYS A 27 38.82 34.32 -7.53
N SER A 28 37.53 34.42 -7.84
CA SER A 28 37.07 34.66 -9.23
C SER A 28 36.07 35.80 -9.39
N ASN A 29 35.69 36.52 -8.32
CA ASN A 29 34.62 37.54 -8.34
C ASN A 29 33.34 37.06 -9.06
N LEU A 30 33.08 35.75 -9.03
CA LEU A 30 31.91 35.13 -9.62
C LEU A 30 30.99 34.69 -8.47
N CYS A 31 29.89 35.42 -8.29
CA CYS A 31 28.79 34.99 -7.44
C CYS A 31 27.75 34.32 -8.36
N VAL A 32 27.55 33.02 -8.18
CA VAL A 32 26.53 32.28 -8.93
C VAL A 32 25.23 32.39 -8.16
N GLN A 33 24.27 33.13 -8.70
CA GLN A 33 22.90 33.05 -8.20
C GLN A 33 22.38 31.64 -8.54
N PRO A 34 21.91 30.86 -7.56
CA PRO A 34 21.16 29.66 -7.89
C PRO A 34 19.97 30.08 -8.76
N PRO A 35 19.57 29.27 -9.76
CA PRO A 35 18.38 29.55 -10.54
C PRO A 35 17.24 29.83 -9.57
N THR A 36 16.48 30.88 -9.82
CA THR A 36 15.34 31.29 -8.99
C THR A 36 14.39 30.10 -8.91
N VAL A 37 14.57 29.27 -7.88
CA VAL A 37 13.53 28.37 -7.43
C VAL A 37 12.51 29.35 -6.90
N GLN A 38 11.50 29.66 -7.71
CA GLN A 38 10.24 30.13 -7.16
C GLN A 38 9.98 29.19 -5.99
N LEU A 39 10.01 29.72 -4.76
CA LEU A 39 9.38 29.06 -3.64
C LEU A 39 7.94 28.88 -4.11
N LEU A 40 7.66 27.73 -4.72
CA LEU A 40 6.36 27.14 -4.73
C LEU A 40 6.04 27.11 -3.25
N THR A 41 5.22 28.04 -2.80
CA THR A 41 4.48 27.93 -1.56
C THR A 41 3.80 26.58 -1.64
N THR A 42 4.48 25.54 -1.15
CA THR A 42 3.87 24.25 -0.97
C THR A 42 2.81 24.54 0.06
N LYS A 43 1.54 24.57 -0.37
CA LYS A 43 0.43 24.47 0.57
C LYS A 43 0.82 23.29 1.46
N SER A 44 1.14 23.57 2.72
CA SER A 44 1.49 22.53 3.68
C SER A 44 0.29 21.59 3.71
N LEU A 45 0.50 20.33 3.33
CA LEU A 45 -0.52 19.31 3.47
C LEU A 45 -0.86 19.23 4.96
N TRP A 46 -2.00 19.77 5.37
CA TRP A 46 -2.49 19.60 6.73
C TRP A 46 -3.21 18.26 6.78
N PHE A 47 -2.45 17.18 6.98
CA PHE A 47 -3.02 15.86 7.12
C PHE A 47 -3.65 15.70 8.52
N SER A 48 -4.83 15.10 8.55
CA SER A 48 -5.53 14.75 9.79
C SER A 48 -6.12 13.36 9.65
N SER A 49 -5.65 12.43 10.49
CA SER A 49 -6.21 11.06 10.55
C SER A 49 -7.70 11.09 10.86
N SER A 50 -8.18 12.04 11.67
CA SER A 50 -9.61 12.19 11.94
C SER A 50 -10.40 12.67 10.73
N GLN A 51 -9.82 13.52 9.88
CA GLN A 51 -10.47 13.90 8.62
C GLN A 51 -10.55 12.72 7.67
N LEU A 52 -9.46 11.95 7.51
CA LEU A 52 -9.47 10.71 6.72
C LEU A 52 -10.56 9.76 7.22
N SER A 53 -10.57 9.46 8.53
CA SER A 53 -11.58 8.60 9.15
C SER A 53 -13.01 9.13 9.00
N SER A 54 -13.22 10.44 9.09
CA SER A 54 -14.56 11.03 8.91
C SER A 54 -15.09 10.93 7.48
N LYS A 55 -14.19 10.92 6.48
CA LYS A 55 -14.56 10.91 5.05
C LYS A 55 -14.63 9.50 4.49
N CYS A 56 -13.78 8.59 4.98
CA CYS A 56 -13.63 7.24 4.44
C CYS A 56 -14.25 6.18 5.35
N ASN A 57 -14.16 6.36 6.67
CA ASN A 57 -14.68 5.44 7.69
C ASN A 57 -14.18 3.99 7.50
N GLY A 58 -12.88 3.82 7.27
CA GLY A 58 -12.26 2.54 6.96
C GLY A 58 -12.46 1.47 8.04
N SER A 59 -12.58 1.87 9.31
CA SER A 59 -12.84 0.93 10.41
C SER A 59 -14.19 0.22 10.29
N GLU A 60 -15.21 0.83 9.67
CA GLU A 60 -16.57 0.25 9.55
C GLU A 60 -17.02 -0.01 8.11
N ALA A 61 -16.46 0.73 7.15
CA ALA A 61 -16.91 0.76 5.77
C ALA A 61 -15.91 0.12 4.79
N ALA A 62 -14.66 -0.16 5.17
CA ALA A 62 -13.68 -0.70 4.22
C ALA A 62 -14.03 -2.11 3.73
N ILE A 63 -14.67 -2.94 4.55
CA ILE A 63 -15.08 -4.30 4.20
C ILE A 63 -16.58 -4.35 3.97
N ILE A 64 -17.02 -5.00 2.89
CA ILE A 64 -18.43 -5.31 2.67
C ILE A 64 -18.86 -6.35 3.70
N THR A 65 -19.90 -6.01 4.45
CA THR A 65 -20.54 -6.90 5.41
C THR A 65 -22.04 -6.98 5.13
N GLN A 66 -22.67 -8.04 5.63
CA GLN A 66 -24.14 -8.17 5.57
C GLN A 66 -24.85 -6.99 6.26
N LYS A 67 -24.21 -6.36 7.24
CA LYS A 67 -24.74 -5.19 7.96
C LYS A 67 -24.69 -3.91 7.12
N ASN A 68 -23.56 -3.62 6.47
CA ASN A 68 -23.37 -2.36 5.74
C ASN A 68 -23.83 -2.43 4.27
N THR A 69 -24.08 -3.64 3.75
CA THR A 69 -24.52 -3.87 2.38
C THR A 69 -25.68 -4.88 2.37
N PRO A 70 -26.90 -4.45 2.77
CA PRO A 70 -28.04 -5.34 2.95
C PRO A 70 -28.58 -5.91 1.63
N LEU A 71 -29.32 -7.02 1.72
CA LEU A 71 -30.03 -7.63 0.60
C LEU A 71 -30.92 -6.60 -0.13
N GLY A 72 -30.89 -6.62 -1.46
CA GLY A 72 -31.65 -5.69 -2.32
C GLY A 72 -30.99 -4.32 -2.53
N SER A 73 -29.91 -4.00 -1.80
CA SER A 73 -29.13 -2.77 -2.03
C SER A 73 -28.43 -2.77 -3.39
N LYS A 74 -27.96 -1.60 -3.81
CA LYS A 74 -27.20 -1.41 -5.06
C LYS A 74 -25.77 -1.01 -4.74
N ILE A 75 -24.82 -1.78 -5.24
CA ILE A 75 -23.39 -1.50 -5.16
C ILE A 75 -22.97 -0.76 -6.44
N VAL A 76 -22.40 0.43 -6.32
CA VAL A 76 -21.84 1.17 -7.46
C VAL A 76 -20.37 0.80 -7.61
N PHE A 77 -19.95 0.46 -8.83
CA PHE A 77 -18.56 0.08 -9.06
C PHE A 77 -17.63 1.29 -8.96
N ASP A 78 -16.50 1.18 -8.27
CA ASP A 78 -15.65 2.34 -8.03
C ASP A 78 -14.80 2.74 -9.26
N GLY A 79 -14.39 1.76 -10.07
CA GLY A 79 -13.66 1.97 -11.33
C GLY A 79 -14.55 2.18 -12.56
N GLU A 80 -15.81 1.74 -12.52
CA GLU A 80 -16.81 1.90 -13.58
C GLU A 80 -18.11 2.47 -13.00
N ARG A 81 -18.09 3.74 -12.59
CA ARG A 81 -19.19 4.38 -11.83
C ARG A 81 -20.57 4.37 -12.52
N TRP A 82 -20.64 4.10 -13.82
CA TRP A 82 -21.90 3.93 -14.56
C TRP A 82 -22.52 2.54 -14.38
N ARG A 83 -21.80 1.59 -13.76
CA ARG A 83 -22.28 0.23 -13.49
C ARG A 83 -22.70 0.08 -12.03
N THR A 84 -23.75 -0.71 -11.82
CA THR A 84 -24.23 -1.11 -10.51
C THR A 84 -24.47 -2.61 -10.47
N HIS A 85 -24.29 -3.22 -9.29
CA HIS A 85 -24.73 -4.58 -9.00
C HIS A 85 -25.83 -4.53 -7.95
N GLN A 86 -26.98 -5.15 -8.24
CA GLN A 86 -28.03 -5.33 -7.25
C GLN A 86 -27.71 -6.57 -6.41
N VAL A 87 -27.73 -6.43 -5.09
CA VAL A 87 -27.40 -7.51 -4.16
C VAL A 87 -28.57 -8.48 -4.08
N ASP A 88 -28.42 -9.63 -4.71
CA ASP A 88 -29.32 -10.77 -4.55
C ASP A 88 -28.92 -11.64 -3.35
N GLN A 89 -29.70 -12.70 -3.09
CA GLN A 89 -29.46 -13.59 -1.95
C GLN A 89 -28.13 -14.34 -2.06
N GLY A 90 -27.73 -14.75 -3.27
CA GLY A 90 -26.49 -15.48 -3.50
C GLY A 90 -25.27 -14.61 -3.20
N MET A 91 -25.28 -13.37 -3.68
CA MET A 91 -24.22 -12.40 -3.38
C MET A 91 -24.20 -12.02 -1.89
N PHE A 92 -25.36 -11.76 -1.29
CA PHE A 92 -25.47 -11.40 0.13
C PHE A 92 -24.87 -12.47 1.05
N ASN A 93 -25.10 -13.75 0.75
CA ASN A 93 -24.57 -14.87 1.52
C ASN A 93 -23.03 -14.94 1.51
N ASN A 94 -22.38 -14.40 0.46
CA ASN A 94 -20.93 -14.38 0.33
C ASN A 94 -20.26 -13.21 1.09
N PHE A 95 -21.04 -12.27 1.64
CA PHE A 95 -20.49 -11.15 2.40
C PHE A 95 -20.11 -11.56 3.82
N ALA A 96 -19.10 -10.87 4.37
CA ALA A 96 -18.71 -11.08 5.76
C ALA A 96 -19.89 -10.81 6.69
N LYS A 97 -20.16 -11.76 7.60
CA LYS A 97 -21.28 -11.63 8.56
C LYS A 97 -21.06 -10.45 9.50
N GLU A 98 -19.82 -10.30 9.97
CA GLU A 98 -19.39 -9.25 10.88
C GLU A 98 -18.20 -8.50 10.30
N ASN A 99 -17.95 -7.31 10.84
CA ASN A 99 -16.77 -6.54 10.51
C ASN A 99 -15.53 -7.24 11.09
N PRO A 100 -14.53 -7.59 10.26
CA PRO A 100 -13.34 -8.30 10.74
C PRO A 100 -12.36 -7.39 11.51
N PHE A 101 -12.58 -6.08 11.52
CA PHE A 101 -11.72 -5.14 12.25
C PHE A 101 -12.25 -4.88 13.67
N PRO A 102 -11.37 -4.83 14.68
CA PRO A 102 -11.74 -4.49 16.04
C PRO A 102 -12.15 -3.02 16.13
N LYS A 103 -12.99 -2.69 17.11
CA LYS A 103 -13.37 -1.29 17.40
C LYS A 103 -12.19 -0.46 17.92
N LYS A 104 -11.21 -1.09 18.57
CA LYS A 104 -10.00 -0.45 19.08
C LYS A 104 -8.91 -0.50 18.02
N LYS A 105 -8.18 0.60 17.84
CA LYS A 105 -7.02 0.65 16.96
C LYS A 105 -5.90 -0.29 17.43
N TRP A 106 -5.13 -0.80 16.47
CA TRP A 106 -3.85 -1.45 16.76
C TRP A 106 -2.80 -0.39 17.10
N HIS A 107 -1.89 -0.73 18.01
CA HIS A 107 -0.81 0.18 18.38
C HIS A 107 0.20 0.37 17.23
N THR A 108 0.57 -0.73 16.56
CA THR A 108 1.54 -0.73 15.45
C THR A 108 1.05 -1.53 14.27
N CYS A 109 1.17 -0.94 13.08
CA CYS A 109 0.87 -1.59 11.81
C CYS A 109 2.02 -1.44 10.83
N ALA A 110 2.34 -2.53 10.14
CA ALA A 110 3.28 -2.53 9.03
C ALA A 110 2.49 -2.69 7.72
N VAL A 111 2.70 -1.78 6.77
CA VAL A 111 2.22 -1.94 5.39
C VAL A 111 3.42 -2.23 4.52
N VAL A 112 3.38 -3.38 3.85
CA VAL A 112 4.48 -3.90 3.03
C VAL A 112 4.08 -3.80 1.55
N GLY A 113 4.71 -2.84 0.87
CA GLY A 113 4.75 -2.75 -0.58
C GLY A 113 5.72 -3.76 -1.18
N ASN A 114 5.82 -3.78 -2.50
CA ASN A 114 6.54 -4.85 -3.21
C ASN A 114 7.87 -4.42 -3.80
N SER A 115 8.31 -3.18 -3.60
CA SER A 115 9.51 -2.63 -4.24
C SER A 115 10.77 -3.47 -4.01
N GLY A 116 11.65 -3.52 -5.02
CA GLY A 116 12.97 -4.15 -4.93
C GLY A 116 13.86 -3.60 -3.82
N ILE A 117 13.56 -2.43 -3.26
CA ILE A 117 14.28 -1.86 -2.10
C ILE A 117 14.29 -2.79 -0.88
N LEU A 118 13.34 -3.74 -0.80
CA LEU A 118 13.31 -4.71 0.29
C LEU A 118 14.39 -5.79 0.16
N GLY A 119 14.93 -6.04 -1.04
CA GLY A 119 15.93 -7.08 -1.25
C GLY A 119 17.19 -6.84 -0.41
N ASN A 120 17.56 -7.83 0.41
CA ASN A 120 18.67 -7.80 1.38
C ASN A 120 18.53 -6.77 2.52
N SER A 121 17.34 -6.19 2.73
CA SER A 121 17.10 -5.19 3.79
C SER A 121 17.11 -5.76 5.20
N ASN A 122 16.95 -7.09 5.38
CA ASN A 122 16.82 -7.75 6.68
C ASN A 122 15.63 -7.26 7.55
N CYS A 123 14.65 -6.59 6.96
CA CYS A 123 13.52 -6.00 7.69
C CYS A 123 12.47 -6.99 8.17
N GLY A 124 12.60 -8.29 7.90
CA GLY A 124 11.55 -9.26 8.15
C GLY A 124 11.14 -9.37 9.61
N LYS A 125 12.11 -9.36 10.53
CA LYS A 125 11.82 -9.38 11.99
C LYS A 125 11.09 -8.12 12.43
N MET A 126 11.50 -6.95 11.93
CA MET A 126 10.89 -5.66 12.29
C MET A 126 9.46 -5.57 11.76
N ILE A 127 9.22 -6.04 10.52
CA ILE A 127 7.86 -6.16 9.95
C ILE A 127 6.99 -7.08 10.80
N ASP A 128 7.50 -8.26 11.16
CA ASP A 128 6.74 -9.26 11.91
C ASP A 128 6.45 -8.85 13.37
N SER A 129 7.19 -7.87 13.90
CA SER A 129 6.94 -7.29 15.23
C SER A 129 5.67 -6.43 15.32
N ALA A 130 5.18 -5.89 14.20
CA ALA A 130 3.98 -5.06 14.18
C ALA A 130 2.74 -5.87 14.58
N GLN A 131 1.77 -5.26 15.28
CA GLN A 131 0.55 -5.97 15.70
C GLN A 131 -0.29 -6.44 14.51
N PHE A 132 -0.36 -5.63 13.45
CA PHE A 132 -1.11 -5.93 12.23
C PHE A 132 -0.28 -5.67 10.98
N VAL A 133 -0.12 -6.68 10.12
CA VAL A 133 0.68 -6.60 8.89
C VAL A 133 -0.22 -6.68 7.65
N ILE A 134 -0.12 -5.65 6.80
CA ILE A 134 -0.84 -5.53 5.53
C ILE A 134 0.14 -5.75 4.37
N ARG A 135 -0.16 -6.69 3.48
CA ARG A 135 0.66 -6.99 2.29
C ARG A 135 -0.11 -6.74 0.99
N CYS A 136 0.60 -6.33 -0.05
CA CYS A 136 -0.01 -5.95 -1.32
C CYS A 136 0.14 -7.03 -2.41
N ASN A 137 -0.97 -7.48 -3.00
CA ASN A 137 -1.02 -8.24 -4.25
C ASN A 137 -0.35 -9.63 -4.21
N LEU A 138 -0.58 -10.39 -3.14
CA LEU A 138 -0.12 -11.78 -2.97
C LEU A 138 1.39 -12.00 -3.22
N PRO A 139 2.29 -11.20 -2.60
CA PRO A 139 3.71 -11.30 -2.88
C PRO A 139 4.30 -12.58 -2.25
N PRO A 140 5.36 -13.19 -2.81
CA PRO A 140 5.96 -14.39 -2.22
C PRO A 140 6.59 -14.10 -0.85
N LEU A 141 6.44 -15.08 0.05
CA LEU A 141 7.01 -15.10 1.41
C LEU A 141 7.84 -16.38 1.62
N THR A 142 8.50 -16.85 0.55
CA THR A 142 9.35 -18.06 0.57
C THR A 142 10.58 -17.83 1.45
N ASP A 143 11.31 -18.91 1.75
CA ASP A 143 12.53 -18.85 2.56
C ASP A 143 13.59 -17.88 2.02
N GLU A 144 13.60 -17.67 0.70
CA GLU A 144 14.45 -16.68 0.02
C GLU A 144 14.17 -15.24 0.50
N TYR A 145 12.91 -14.88 0.73
CA TYR A 145 12.51 -13.50 1.03
C TYR A 145 12.20 -13.25 2.50
N LYS A 146 11.94 -14.30 3.30
CA LYS A 146 11.45 -14.15 4.68
C LYS A 146 12.34 -13.27 5.56
N LYS A 147 13.66 -13.26 5.33
CA LYS A 147 14.61 -12.45 6.09
C LYS A 147 14.37 -10.95 5.88
N ASP A 148 13.95 -10.58 4.68
CA ASP A 148 13.77 -9.20 4.27
C ASP A 148 12.36 -8.71 4.51
N VAL A 149 11.36 -9.56 4.25
CA VAL A 149 9.94 -9.14 4.24
C VAL A 149 9.09 -9.76 5.34
N GLY A 150 9.63 -10.71 6.10
CA GLY A 150 8.90 -11.43 7.15
C GLY A 150 7.85 -12.38 6.60
N ILE A 151 7.14 -13.06 7.50
CA ILE A 151 6.06 -14.00 7.14
C ILE A 151 4.71 -13.62 7.74
N LYS A 152 4.69 -12.78 8.79
CA LYS A 152 3.45 -12.38 9.45
C LYS A 152 2.57 -11.64 8.44
N THR A 153 1.33 -12.07 8.37
CA THR A 153 0.31 -11.44 7.53
C THR A 153 -0.99 -11.45 8.32
N ASN A 154 -1.71 -10.34 8.30
CA ASN A 154 -3.06 -10.25 8.85
C ASN A 154 -4.06 -9.91 7.74
N LEU A 155 -3.63 -9.11 6.76
CA LEU A 155 -4.41 -8.79 5.58
C LEU A 155 -3.50 -8.80 4.35
N VAL A 156 -3.92 -9.46 3.28
CA VAL A 156 -3.23 -9.44 1.99
C VAL A 156 -4.21 -9.11 0.89
N THR A 157 -3.87 -8.15 0.03
CA THR A 157 -4.72 -7.82 -1.12
C THR A 157 -4.44 -8.75 -2.29
N ALA A 158 -5.42 -8.91 -3.17
CA ALA A 158 -5.21 -9.54 -4.46
C ALA A 158 -5.93 -8.78 -5.57
N ASN A 159 -5.15 -8.16 -6.46
CA ASN A 159 -5.71 -7.63 -7.70
C ASN A 159 -6.26 -8.80 -8.55
N PRO A 160 -7.52 -8.75 -9.00
CA PRO A 160 -8.13 -9.82 -9.80
C PRO A 160 -7.36 -10.19 -11.08
N THR A 161 -6.55 -9.30 -11.64
CA THR A 161 -5.69 -9.62 -12.79
C THR A 161 -4.66 -10.70 -12.48
N ILE A 162 -4.28 -10.91 -11.21
CA ILE A 162 -3.41 -12.02 -10.78
C ILE A 162 -4.09 -13.35 -11.14
N PHE A 163 -5.35 -13.51 -10.79
CA PHE A 163 -6.11 -14.73 -11.04
C PHE A 163 -6.35 -14.95 -12.53
N LEU A 164 -6.67 -13.88 -13.26
CA LEU A 164 -6.88 -13.95 -14.71
C LEU A 164 -5.61 -14.36 -15.46
N ARG A 165 -4.46 -13.72 -15.16
CA ARG A 165 -3.21 -13.93 -15.90
C ARG A 165 -2.44 -15.17 -15.45
N LYS A 166 -2.31 -15.39 -14.15
CA LYS A 166 -1.46 -16.47 -13.59
C LYS A 166 -2.22 -17.79 -13.38
N TYR A 167 -3.54 -17.72 -13.21
CA TYR A 167 -4.36 -18.89 -12.85
C TYR A 167 -5.50 -19.15 -13.85
N GLY A 168 -5.43 -18.60 -15.07
CA GLY A 168 -6.42 -18.82 -16.13
C GLY A 168 -7.84 -18.42 -15.71
N GLY A 169 -7.96 -17.44 -14.81
CA GLY A 169 -9.22 -17.01 -14.23
C GLY A 169 -9.92 -18.06 -13.38
N LEU A 170 -9.26 -19.16 -13.00
CA LEU A 170 -9.84 -20.31 -12.29
C LEU A 170 -10.93 -21.05 -13.07
N ASN A 171 -10.87 -21.00 -14.40
CA ASN A 171 -11.71 -21.81 -15.28
C ASN A 171 -11.23 -23.28 -15.39
N GLY A 172 -10.01 -23.57 -14.91
CA GLY A 172 -9.39 -24.91 -14.93
C GLY A 172 -8.89 -25.33 -13.55
N ARG A 173 -7.62 -25.78 -13.47
CA ARG A 173 -7.02 -26.26 -12.22
C ARG A 173 -6.99 -25.15 -11.14
N ARG A 174 -7.50 -25.48 -9.95
CA ARG A 174 -7.60 -24.56 -8.80
C ARG A 174 -6.52 -24.77 -7.72
N LEU A 175 -5.98 -26.00 -7.63
CA LEU A 175 -4.96 -26.37 -6.64
C LEU A 175 -3.74 -25.42 -6.60
N PRO A 176 -3.16 -24.96 -7.74
CA PRO A 176 -1.99 -24.08 -7.69
C PRO A 176 -2.25 -22.74 -6.99
N LEU A 177 -3.48 -22.22 -7.06
CA LEU A 177 -3.85 -21.03 -6.29
C LEU A 177 -3.87 -21.36 -4.80
N MET A 178 -4.48 -22.48 -4.42
CA MET A 178 -4.56 -22.87 -3.00
C MET A 178 -3.19 -23.11 -2.39
N GLU A 179 -2.27 -23.76 -3.10
CA GLU A 179 -0.88 -23.91 -2.65
C GLU A 179 -0.22 -22.56 -2.41
N LYS A 180 -0.44 -21.58 -3.30
CA LYS A 180 0.06 -20.21 -3.12
C LYS A 180 -0.56 -19.51 -1.91
N LEU A 181 -1.83 -19.76 -1.60
CA LEU A 181 -2.54 -19.09 -0.51
C LEU A 181 -2.20 -19.66 0.88
N ARG A 182 -1.74 -20.91 0.98
CA ARG A 182 -1.39 -21.55 2.27
C ARG A 182 -0.42 -20.75 3.14
N ILE A 183 0.54 -20.06 2.51
CA ILE A 183 1.56 -19.27 3.22
C ILE A 183 0.98 -18.12 4.05
N TYR A 184 -0.26 -17.68 3.76
CA TYR A 184 -0.90 -16.60 4.49
C TYR A 184 -1.70 -17.07 5.70
N GLY A 185 -1.80 -18.39 5.95
CA GLY A 185 -2.52 -18.93 7.11
C GLY A 185 -3.94 -18.36 7.23
N ASN A 186 -4.31 -17.94 8.45
CA ASN A 186 -5.64 -17.40 8.78
C ASN A 186 -5.81 -15.91 8.44
N SER A 187 -5.04 -15.37 7.51
CA SER A 187 -5.13 -13.95 7.11
C SER A 187 -6.43 -13.64 6.38
N LEU A 188 -6.79 -12.35 6.35
CA LEU A 188 -7.80 -11.83 5.43
C LEU A 188 -7.23 -11.73 4.00
N LEU A 189 -7.93 -12.30 3.03
CA LEU A 189 -7.67 -12.11 1.61
C LEU A 189 -8.64 -11.05 1.06
N LEU A 190 -8.13 -9.84 0.82
CA LEU A 190 -8.92 -8.71 0.38
C LEU A 190 -9.06 -8.68 -1.15
N LEU A 191 -10.28 -8.91 -1.63
CA LEU A 191 -10.64 -8.93 -3.04
C LEU A 191 -11.49 -7.70 -3.40
N PRO A 192 -11.29 -7.07 -4.57
CA PRO A 192 -12.11 -5.97 -5.06
C PRO A 192 -13.08 -6.41 -6.18
N PRO A 193 -14.14 -7.19 -5.87
CA PRO A 193 -15.07 -7.73 -6.87
C PRO A 193 -15.86 -6.64 -7.61
N PHE A 194 -16.00 -5.46 -7.01
CA PHE A 194 -16.82 -4.35 -7.52
C PHE A 194 -15.98 -3.14 -7.98
N SER A 195 -14.70 -3.34 -8.31
CA SER A 195 -13.92 -2.26 -8.96
C SER A 195 -14.17 -2.17 -10.45
N PHE A 196 -14.21 -3.31 -11.14
CA PHE A 196 -14.54 -3.44 -12.56
C PHE A 196 -15.43 -4.67 -12.74
N ALA A 197 -16.36 -4.67 -13.70
CA ALA A 197 -17.33 -5.76 -13.91
C ALA A 197 -16.66 -7.12 -14.10
N MET A 198 -15.50 -7.16 -14.74
CA MET A 198 -14.70 -8.38 -14.93
C MET A 198 -14.20 -9.01 -13.61
N ASN A 199 -14.13 -8.23 -12.52
CA ASN A 199 -13.59 -8.68 -11.25
C ASN A 199 -14.56 -9.56 -10.46
N THR A 200 -15.87 -9.35 -10.62
CA THR A 200 -16.89 -9.98 -9.76
C THR A 200 -16.83 -11.50 -9.88
N ALA A 201 -16.97 -12.03 -11.09
CA ALA A 201 -17.01 -13.47 -11.32
C ALA A 201 -15.71 -14.18 -10.89
N VAL A 202 -14.54 -13.59 -11.17
CA VAL A 202 -13.27 -14.19 -10.78
C VAL A 202 -13.04 -14.13 -9.26
N SER A 203 -13.47 -13.07 -8.59
CA SER A 203 -13.38 -12.96 -7.13
C SER A 203 -14.27 -13.98 -6.42
N LEU A 204 -15.48 -14.21 -6.95
CA LEU A 204 -16.36 -15.28 -6.46
C LEU A 204 -15.73 -16.67 -6.67
N ARG A 205 -15.10 -16.92 -7.83
CA ARG A 205 -14.38 -18.19 -8.05
C ARG A 205 -13.22 -18.39 -7.09
N VAL A 206 -12.51 -17.32 -6.68
CA VAL A 206 -11.47 -17.39 -5.64
C VAL A 206 -12.10 -17.78 -4.30
N LEU A 207 -13.19 -17.13 -3.90
CA LEU A 207 -13.93 -17.45 -2.68
C LEU A 207 -14.34 -18.93 -2.65
N TYR A 208 -15.06 -19.40 -3.68
CA TYR A 208 -15.49 -20.80 -3.76
C TYR A 208 -14.31 -21.77 -3.80
N THR A 209 -13.20 -21.41 -4.46
CA THR A 209 -11.99 -22.23 -4.45
C THR A 209 -11.41 -22.39 -3.04
N ILE A 210 -11.44 -21.34 -2.22
CA ILE A 210 -10.96 -21.41 -0.84
C ILE A 210 -11.87 -22.29 0.00
N GLU A 211 -13.19 -22.15 -0.16
CA GLU A 211 -14.20 -22.97 0.53
C GLU A 211 -14.09 -24.45 0.14
N ASP A 212 -14.06 -24.76 -1.16
CA ASP A 212 -13.97 -26.12 -1.71
C ASP A 212 -12.73 -26.88 -1.17
N PHE A 213 -11.63 -26.17 -0.94
CA PHE A 213 -10.37 -26.75 -0.47
C PHE A 213 -10.15 -26.64 1.05
N GLY A 214 -11.09 -26.04 1.80
CA GLY A 214 -10.93 -25.79 3.24
C GLY A 214 -9.70 -24.94 3.57
N GLY A 215 -9.43 -23.91 2.76
CA GLY A 215 -8.28 -23.03 2.94
C GLY A 215 -8.37 -22.20 4.23
N PRO A 216 -7.26 -21.96 4.95
CA PRO A 216 -7.27 -21.20 6.20
C PRO A 216 -7.51 -19.70 5.98
N VAL A 217 -7.17 -19.19 4.80
CA VAL A 217 -7.30 -17.77 4.46
C VAL A 217 -8.76 -17.38 4.33
N GLN A 218 -9.13 -16.18 4.79
CA GLN A 218 -10.52 -15.72 4.85
C GLN A 218 -10.78 -14.69 3.75
N PRO A 219 -11.50 -15.03 2.66
CA PRO A 219 -11.82 -14.07 1.62
C PRO A 219 -12.80 -13.02 2.13
N VAL A 220 -12.47 -11.74 1.92
CA VAL A 220 -13.32 -10.59 2.24
C VAL A 220 -13.32 -9.61 1.08
N PHE A 221 -14.41 -8.86 0.91
CA PHE A 221 -14.56 -7.93 -0.20
C PHE A 221 -14.35 -6.49 0.26
N ILE A 222 -13.45 -5.76 -0.40
CA ILE A 222 -13.30 -4.33 -0.16
C ILE A 222 -14.51 -3.59 -0.74
N ASN A 223 -15.04 -2.66 0.05
CA ASN A 223 -16.18 -1.85 -0.34
C ASN A 223 -15.78 -0.81 -1.41
N PRO A 224 -16.45 -0.77 -2.57
CA PRO A 224 -16.14 0.21 -3.61
C PRO A 224 -16.41 1.66 -3.18
N ASP A 225 -17.35 1.91 -2.26
CA ASP A 225 -17.58 3.26 -1.76
C ASP A 225 -16.42 3.74 -0.87
N TYR A 226 -15.81 2.85 -0.09
CA TYR A 226 -14.57 3.17 0.64
C TYR A 226 -13.44 3.52 -0.33
N LEU A 227 -13.22 2.71 -1.37
CA LEU A 227 -12.22 3.00 -2.41
C LEU A 227 -12.44 4.35 -3.09
N TYR A 228 -13.70 4.65 -3.41
CA TYR A 228 -14.09 5.92 -4.01
C TYR A 228 -13.83 7.10 -3.06
N ASN A 229 -14.19 6.97 -1.78
CA ASN A 229 -13.97 8.00 -0.78
C ASN A 229 -12.48 8.27 -0.52
N VAL A 230 -11.65 7.22 -0.47
CA VAL A 230 -10.19 7.37 -0.39
C VAL A 230 -9.64 8.13 -1.60
N SER A 231 -10.13 7.80 -2.80
CA SER A 231 -9.76 8.52 -4.03
C SER A 231 -10.14 10.00 -3.97
N LEU A 232 -11.37 10.32 -3.54
CA LEU A 232 -11.82 11.70 -3.37
C LEU A 232 -11.02 12.45 -2.30
N PHE A 233 -10.74 11.80 -1.17
CA PHE A 233 -9.96 12.38 -0.09
C PHE A 233 -8.58 12.79 -0.60
N TRP A 234 -7.80 11.87 -1.17
CA TRP A 234 -6.46 12.21 -1.65
C TRP A 234 -6.47 13.19 -2.82
N ARG A 235 -7.47 13.14 -3.69
CA ARG A 235 -7.64 14.14 -4.75
C ARG A 235 -7.86 15.55 -4.16
N SER A 236 -8.65 15.66 -3.09
CA SER A 236 -8.84 16.93 -2.37
C SER A 236 -7.57 17.45 -1.71
N GLN A 237 -6.66 16.53 -1.36
CA GLN A 237 -5.32 16.82 -0.84
C GLN A 237 -4.27 17.07 -1.94
N GLY A 238 -4.69 17.12 -3.21
CA GLY A 238 -3.82 17.46 -4.34
C GLY A 238 -3.14 16.27 -5.03
N LEU A 239 -3.49 15.02 -4.68
CA LEU A 239 -3.02 13.85 -5.40
C LEU A 239 -3.65 13.80 -6.80
N LYS A 240 -2.82 14.10 -7.82
CA LYS A 240 -3.20 14.06 -9.23
C LYS A 240 -2.94 12.67 -9.81
N ALA A 241 -3.75 11.69 -9.41
CA ALA A 241 -3.77 10.34 -9.98
C ALA A 241 -5.18 9.99 -10.47
N VAL A 242 -5.26 9.19 -11.53
CA VAL A 242 -6.54 8.65 -12.03
C VAL A 242 -7.20 7.81 -10.93
N ARG A 243 -6.40 6.92 -10.33
CA ARG A 243 -6.79 6.05 -9.22
C ARG A 243 -5.59 5.84 -8.29
N PRO A 244 -5.78 5.91 -6.96
CA PRO A 244 -4.72 5.56 -6.01
C PRO A 244 -4.22 4.13 -6.20
N SER A 245 -2.93 3.89 -6.01
CA SER A 245 -2.39 2.52 -5.97
C SER A 245 -2.92 1.74 -4.78
N THR A 246 -2.80 0.40 -4.85
CA THR A 246 -3.03 -0.49 -3.69
C THR A 246 -2.24 -0.01 -2.46
N GLY A 247 -1.01 0.46 -2.66
CA GLY A 247 -0.16 0.95 -1.58
C GLY A 247 -0.78 2.15 -0.86
N ILE A 248 -1.28 3.15 -1.59
CA ILE A 248 -1.96 4.31 -0.98
C ILE A 248 -3.26 3.88 -0.29
N ILE A 249 -4.05 3.00 -0.89
CA ILE A 249 -5.31 2.53 -0.29
C ILE A 249 -5.03 1.80 1.04
N MET A 250 -4.02 0.93 1.07
CA MET A 250 -3.65 0.19 2.28
C MET A 250 -2.97 1.06 3.34
N ALA A 251 -2.14 2.02 2.94
CA ALA A 251 -1.60 3.03 3.86
C ALA A 251 -2.72 3.88 4.48
N SER A 252 -3.73 4.26 3.69
CA SER A 252 -4.92 4.99 4.20
C SER A 252 -5.68 4.15 5.23
N LEU A 253 -5.94 2.88 4.89
CA LEU A 253 -6.62 1.96 5.80
C LEU A 253 -5.83 1.78 7.11
N ALA A 254 -4.50 1.64 7.03
CA ALA A 254 -3.66 1.55 8.22
C ALA A 254 -3.72 2.82 9.09
N LEU A 255 -3.72 4.01 8.50
CA LEU A 255 -3.84 5.28 9.25
C LEU A 255 -5.19 5.41 9.98
N GLU A 256 -6.24 4.78 9.46
CA GLU A 256 -7.55 4.73 10.10
C GLU A 256 -7.61 3.67 11.21
N LEU A 257 -6.94 2.53 11.01
CA LEU A 257 -7.00 1.36 11.90
C LEU A 257 -5.94 1.34 13.00
N CYS A 258 -4.88 2.16 12.89
CA CYS A 258 -3.69 2.03 13.72
C CYS A 258 -3.27 3.37 14.33
N GLU A 259 -2.56 3.29 15.45
CA GLU A 259 -1.95 4.45 16.11
C GLU A 259 -0.63 4.82 15.43
N ASN A 260 0.22 3.83 15.15
CA ASN A 260 1.50 3.99 14.46
C ASN A 260 1.52 3.15 13.18
N VAL A 261 1.98 3.75 12.08
CA VAL A 261 2.05 3.11 10.77
C VAL A 261 3.47 3.17 10.23
N ASP A 262 4.06 2.00 10.00
CA ASP A 262 5.35 1.81 9.36
C ASP A 262 5.15 1.28 7.93
N LEU A 263 5.77 1.94 6.95
CA LEU A 263 5.74 1.56 5.55
C LEU A 263 7.08 0.94 5.15
N TYR A 264 7.02 -0.20 4.48
CA TYR A 264 8.17 -0.94 3.95
C TYR A 264 7.96 -1.20 2.45
N GLY A 265 9.00 -1.10 1.63
CA GLY A 265 8.89 -1.41 0.20
C GLY A 265 8.10 -0.40 -0.63
N PHE A 266 8.05 0.86 -0.17
CA PHE A 266 7.44 1.99 -0.87
C PHE A 266 8.50 2.84 -1.57
N TRP A 267 9.11 2.29 -2.62
CA TRP A 267 10.13 2.97 -3.41
C TRP A 267 9.91 2.71 -4.91
N PRO A 268 9.43 3.70 -5.69
CA PRO A 268 9.05 3.49 -7.08
C PRO A 268 10.18 3.79 -8.08
N PHE A 269 11.44 3.81 -7.63
CA PHE A 269 12.58 4.19 -8.47
C PHE A 269 13.55 3.01 -8.63
N ALA A 270 14.24 2.97 -9.77
CA ALA A 270 15.14 1.89 -10.14
C ALA A 270 16.53 1.94 -9.48
N VAL A 271 16.79 2.94 -8.62
CA VAL A 271 18.09 3.13 -7.98
C VAL A 271 17.88 3.26 -6.48
N HIS A 272 18.67 2.53 -5.69
CA HIS A 272 18.55 2.57 -4.23
C HIS A 272 19.02 3.92 -3.64
N PRO A 273 18.29 4.52 -2.69
CA PRO A 273 18.51 5.91 -2.25
C PRO A 273 19.85 6.15 -1.55
N TYR A 274 20.46 5.13 -0.93
CA TYR A 274 21.64 5.31 -0.07
C TYR A 274 22.97 4.82 -0.65
N ASN A 275 22.94 3.78 -1.49
CA ASN A 275 24.13 3.12 -2.03
C ASN A 275 24.13 3.07 -3.56
N PHE A 276 23.07 3.58 -4.21
CA PHE A 276 22.99 3.82 -5.65
C PHE A 276 23.10 2.57 -6.54
N HIS A 277 22.92 1.37 -6.01
CA HIS A 277 22.78 0.17 -6.85
C HIS A 277 21.42 0.13 -7.55
N GLU A 278 21.36 -0.57 -8.68
CA GLU A 278 20.12 -0.79 -9.42
C GLU A 278 19.19 -1.71 -8.64
N LEU A 279 17.90 -1.38 -8.66
CA LEU A 279 16.83 -2.14 -8.04
C LEU A 279 15.90 -2.68 -9.11
N SER A 280 15.49 -3.93 -8.93
CA SER A 280 14.33 -4.47 -9.65
C SER A 280 13.05 -3.74 -9.23
N ASN A 281 12.04 -3.79 -10.10
CA ASN A 281 10.75 -3.19 -9.76
C ASN A 281 10.09 -3.84 -8.53
N HIS A 282 10.15 -5.17 -8.42
CA HIS A 282 9.72 -5.89 -7.22
C HIS A 282 10.87 -6.64 -6.55
N TYR A 283 10.75 -6.95 -5.26
CA TYR A 283 11.78 -7.74 -4.55
C TYR A 283 11.88 -9.20 -5.00
N TYR A 284 10.93 -9.67 -5.81
CA TYR A 284 10.78 -11.06 -6.24
C TYR A 284 10.71 -11.25 -7.76
N ASP A 285 10.65 -10.16 -8.53
CA ASP A 285 10.73 -10.15 -9.99
C ASP A 285 11.04 -8.73 -10.51
N ASP A 286 11.27 -8.60 -11.82
CA ASP A 286 11.46 -7.29 -12.47
C ASP A 286 10.29 -6.95 -13.42
N GLN A 287 9.06 -7.35 -13.08
CA GLN A 287 7.90 -7.00 -13.89
C GLN A 287 7.60 -5.51 -13.78
N LYS A 288 7.71 -4.78 -14.89
CA LYS A 288 7.44 -3.33 -14.93
C LYS A 288 5.99 -3.00 -14.59
N VAL A 289 5.80 -1.92 -13.81
CA VAL A 289 4.47 -1.38 -13.48
C VAL A 289 3.78 -0.90 -14.77
N THR A 290 2.54 -1.32 -14.98
CA THR A 290 1.69 -0.73 -16.02
C THR A 290 1.26 0.67 -15.60
N SER A 291 1.32 1.63 -16.54
CA SER A 291 1.22 3.10 -16.36
C SER A 291 -0.10 3.67 -15.81
N PHE A 292 -0.83 2.95 -14.95
CA PHE A 292 -2.12 3.39 -14.38
C PHE A 292 -1.98 4.27 -13.13
N HIS A 293 -0.84 4.22 -12.43
CA HIS A 293 -0.60 4.97 -11.20
C HIS A 293 0.55 5.97 -11.37
N ALA A 294 0.42 7.14 -10.74
CA ALA A 294 1.46 8.14 -10.69
C ALA A 294 2.41 7.84 -9.50
N MET A 295 3.11 6.70 -9.57
CA MET A 295 3.90 6.17 -8.44
C MET A 295 4.89 7.19 -7.84
N PRO A 296 5.62 8.03 -8.62
CA PRO A 296 6.46 9.08 -8.04
C PRO A 296 5.67 10.18 -7.30
N VAL A 297 4.46 10.50 -7.76
CA VAL A 297 3.59 11.49 -7.11
C VAL A 297 3.03 10.93 -5.80
N GLU A 298 2.63 9.66 -5.79
CA GLU A 298 2.20 8.96 -4.58
C GLU A 298 3.34 8.83 -3.57
N PHE A 299 4.56 8.51 -4.02
CA PHE A 299 5.73 8.48 -3.14
C PHE A 299 6.00 9.84 -2.51
N LYS A 300 5.90 10.93 -3.28
CA LYS A 300 6.06 12.30 -2.75
C LYS A 300 5.05 12.58 -1.63
N LEU A 301 3.79 12.16 -1.81
CA LEU A 301 2.77 12.29 -0.77
C LEU A 301 3.15 11.51 0.50
N LEU A 302 3.56 10.25 0.36
CA LEU A 302 3.98 9.43 1.51
C LEU A 302 5.21 10.03 2.22
N LEU A 303 6.16 10.57 1.47
CA LEU A 303 7.34 11.24 2.01
C LEU A 303 6.96 12.52 2.78
N GLN A 304 5.95 13.26 2.31
CA GLN A 304 5.42 14.41 3.04
C GLN A 304 4.79 13.97 4.38
N LEU A 305 3.96 12.92 4.37
CA LEU A 305 3.38 12.36 5.61
C LEU A 305 4.47 11.88 6.56
N HIS A 306 5.53 11.26 6.03
CA HIS A 306 6.71 10.87 6.81
C HIS A 306 7.39 12.06 7.48
N SER A 307 7.65 13.13 6.73
CA SER A 307 8.28 14.35 7.27
C SER A 307 7.44 15.06 8.34
N GLN A 308 6.13 14.82 8.34
CA GLN A 308 5.18 15.35 9.33
C GLN A 308 4.99 14.44 10.55
N GLY A 309 5.64 13.27 10.59
CA GLY A 309 5.49 12.30 11.67
C GLY A 309 4.15 11.55 11.67
N VAL A 310 3.39 11.62 10.57
CA VAL A 310 2.09 10.92 10.44
C VAL A 310 2.28 9.41 10.28
N LEU A 311 3.33 9.01 9.58
CA LEU A 311 3.74 7.62 9.36
C LEU A 311 5.26 7.56 9.26
N ARG A 312 5.84 6.36 9.34
CA ARG A 312 7.27 6.16 9.13
C ARG A 312 7.51 5.41 7.82
N MET A 313 8.35 5.97 6.94
CA MET A 313 8.82 5.24 5.76
C MET A 313 10.19 4.64 6.03
N ASN A 314 10.30 3.33 5.88
CA ASN A 314 11.55 2.59 6.02
C ASN A 314 12.15 2.36 4.63
N LEU A 315 13.23 3.07 4.33
CA LEU A 315 13.91 3.08 3.02
C LEU A 315 15.32 2.48 3.06
N GLY A 316 15.77 1.98 4.21
CA GLY A 316 17.10 1.39 4.37
C GLY A 316 17.02 0.03 5.03
N ASP A 317 18.18 -0.56 5.25
CA ASP A 317 18.30 -1.83 5.95
C ASP A 317 17.82 -1.71 7.39
N CYS A 318 17.20 -2.77 7.90
CA CYS A 318 16.83 -2.87 9.31
C CYS A 318 17.97 -3.51 10.10
N GLU A 319 18.39 -2.87 11.19
CA GLU A 319 19.45 -3.41 12.05
C GLU A 319 18.94 -4.62 12.86
N PRO A 320 19.79 -5.63 13.12
CA PRO A 320 19.39 -6.83 13.85
C PRO A 320 19.03 -6.63 15.33
N ASP A 321 19.45 -5.52 15.97
CA ASP A 321 19.64 -5.47 17.43
C ASP A 321 18.94 -4.29 18.18
N ASP A 322 17.94 -3.62 17.60
CA ASP A 322 17.16 -2.58 18.31
C ASP A 322 15.86 -3.12 18.94
N TYR A 323 15.85 -4.37 19.43
CA TYR A 323 14.80 -4.96 20.27
C TYR A 323 15.34 -5.96 21.29
#